data_AF-A0A497T7I9-F1
#
_entry.id   AF-A0A497T7I9-F1
#
_cell.length_a   1.000
_cell.length_b   1.000
_cell.length_c   1.000
_cell.angle_alpha   90.00
_cell.angle_beta   90.00
_cell.angle_gamma   90.00
#
_symmetry.space_group_name_H-M   'P 1'
#
loop_
_entity.id
_entity.type
_entity.pdbx_description
1 polymer ?
#
loop_
_entity_poly.entity_id
_entity_poly.type
_entity_poly.pdbx_seq_one_letter_code
_entity_poly.pdbx_strand_id
1 'polypeptide(L)'
;MKYLTELVSVAVGVVILIFSNLYVSQYASFLVSFLNVLGGLIASVPPVFLFYAKYRKNKEIEEQFIVFIRDLNDSINSGMTLPLALNHCSKRNYLSLSKYVNEISAQVDWGIPFEKALKNFSDKIHSLAVKRAVTTITETYKVGGKLTDTLEAISRALITIEKIKKERSASVRSQVVTSYMIYFVFIFILVVMQ
;
A
#
# COMPACT_ATOMS: atom_id res chain seq x y z
N MET A 1 2.00 -22.00 2.67
CA MET A 1 1.98 -22.41 1.25
C MET A 1 2.43 -21.30 0.28
N LYS A 2 1.97 -20.03 0.39
CA LYS A 2 2.38 -18.95 -0.54
C LYS A 2 3.90 -18.68 -0.64
N TYR A 3 4.60 -18.69 0.50
CA TYR A 3 6.07 -18.55 0.53
C TYR A 3 6.83 -19.73 -0.12
N LEU A 4 6.24 -20.93 -0.16
CA LEU A 4 6.88 -22.11 -0.73
C LEU A 4 6.86 -22.04 -2.27
N THR A 5 5.76 -21.58 -2.87
CA THR A 5 5.63 -21.37 -4.31
C THR A 5 6.52 -20.24 -4.84
N GLU A 6 6.86 -19.27 -3.99
CA GLU A 6 7.77 -18.17 -4.34
C GLU A 6 9.24 -18.59 -4.31
N LEU A 7 9.66 -19.35 -3.30
CA LEU A 7 11.00 -19.94 -3.28
C LEU A 7 11.23 -20.87 -4.47
N VAL A 8 10.21 -21.64 -4.87
CA VAL A 8 10.28 -22.52 -6.03
C VAL A 8 10.35 -21.74 -7.35
N SER A 9 9.60 -20.66 -7.52
CA SER A 9 9.65 -19.86 -8.77
C SER A 9 10.94 -19.03 -8.91
N VAL A 10 11.47 -18.52 -7.81
CA VAL A 10 12.81 -17.89 -7.79
C VAL A 10 13.89 -18.93 -8.07
N ALA A 11 13.82 -20.12 -7.47
CA ALA A 11 14.77 -21.20 -7.72
C ALA A 11 14.72 -21.69 -9.18
N VAL A 12 13.53 -21.85 -9.76
CA VAL A 12 13.36 -22.23 -11.17
C VAL A 12 13.91 -21.15 -12.10
N GLY A 13 13.67 -19.87 -11.81
CA GLY A 13 14.22 -18.76 -12.59
C GLY A 13 15.75 -18.70 -12.56
N VAL A 14 16.35 -18.94 -11.39
CA VAL A 14 17.82 -19.02 -11.23
C VAL A 14 18.40 -20.24 -11.96
N VAL A 15 17.73 -21.39 -11.90
CA VAL A 15 18.15 -22.60 -12.63
C VAL A 15 18.10 -22.37 -14.15
N ILE A 16 17.07 -21.70 -14.66
CA ILE A 16 16.96 -21.35 -16.09
C ILE A 16 18.10 -20.41 -16.52
N LEU A 17 18.46 -19.41 -15.70
CA LEU A 17 19.57 -18.49 -15.97
C LEU A 17 20.95 -19.17 -15.96
N ILE A 18 21.15 -20.15 -15.07
CA ILE A 18 22.39 -20.92 -15.00
C ILE A 18 22.48 -21.89 -16.19
N PHE A 19 21.37 -22.54 -16.54
CA PHE A 19 21.31 -23.50 -17.64
C PHE A 19 21.46 -22.84 -19.02
N SER A 20 20.87 -21.65 -19.23
CA SER A 20 21.04 -20.87 -20.46
C SER A 20 22.49 -20.41 -20.67
N ASN A 21 23.19 -20.01 -19.60
CA ASN A 21 24.56 -19.51 -19.68
C ASN A 21 25.58 -20.61 -19.95
N LEU A 22 25.41 -21.78 -19.33
CA LEU A 22 26.32 -22.93 -19.45
C LEU A 22 26.16 -23.75 -20.74
N TYR A 23 24.93 -23.97 -21.22
CA TYR A 23 24.69 -24.92 -22.33
C TYR A 23 24.35 -24.26 -23.67
N VAL A 24 23.68 -23.10 -23.68
CA VAL A 24 23.17 -22.50 -24.92
C VAL A 24 24.19 -21.55 -25.59
N SER A 25 25.15 -21.02 -24.82
CA SER A 25 26.22 -20.15 -25.34
C SER A 25 27.11 -20.83 -26.38
N GLN A 26 27.26 -22.16 -26.29
CA GLN A 26 28.10 -22.97 -27.17
C GLN A 26 27.43 -23.33 -28.52
N TYR A 27 26.10 -23.23 -28.64
CA TYR A 27 25.35 -23.63 -29.84
C TYR A 27 24.61 -22.49 -30.54
N ALA A 28 24.10 -21.50 -29.81
CA ALA A 28 23.35 -20.38 -30.39
C ALA A 28 23.47 -19.13 -29.51
N SER A 29 24.59 -18.41 -29.62
CA SER A 29 24.88 -17.20 -28.83
C SER A 29 23.79 -16.12 -28.91
N PHE A 30 23.05 -16.03 -30.03
CA PHE A 30 21.92 -15.10 -30.18
C PHE A 30 20.71 -15.42 -29.27
N LEU A 31 20.41 -16.71 -29.03
CA LEU A 31 19.23 -17.11 -28.23
C LEU A 31 19.45 -16.99 -26.72
N VAL A 32 20.71 -16.94 -26.26
CA VAL A 32 21.06 -16.81 -24.83
C VAL A 32 20.54 -15.51 -24.24
N SER A 33 20.68 -14.40 -24.94
CA SER A 33 20.19 -13.09 -24.49
C SER A 33 18.67 -13.08 -24.31
N PHE A 34 17.93 -13.72 -25.23
CA PHE A 34 16.47 -13.81 -25.16
C PHE A 34 16.00 -14.68 -23.98
N LEU A 35 16.65 -15.84 -23.77
CA LEU A 35 16.35 -16.74 -22.65
C LEU A 35 16.72 -16.13 -21.29
N ASN A 36 17.79 -15.35 -21.20
CA ASN A 36 18.17 -14.66 -19.96
C ASN A 36 17.18 -13.56 -19.58
N VAL A 37 16.69 -12.78 -20.56
CA VAL A 37 15.65 -11.77 -20.32
C VAL A 37 14.35 -12.42 -19.87
N LEU A 38 13.93 -13.52 -20.51
CA LEU A 38 12.74 -14.27 -20.10
C LEU A 38 12.87 -14.90 -18.71
N GLY A 39 14.02 -15.52 -18.41
CA GLY A 39 14.31 -16.12 -17.11
C GLY A 39 14.32 -15.10 -15.97
N GLY A 40 14.95 -13.94 -16.19
CA GLY A 40 14.93 -12.83 -15.24
C GLY A 40 13.53 -12.25 -15.01
N LEU A 41 12.71 -12.17 -16.05
CA LEU A 41 11.34 -11.67 -15.95
C LEU A 41 10.45 -12.65 -15.16
N ILE A 42 10.55 -13.95 -15.42
CA ILE A 42 9.81 -14.99 -14.70
C ILE A 42 10.23 -15.06 -13.22
N ALA A 43 11.52 -14.90 -12.92
CA ALA A 43 12.02 -14.88 -11.54
C ALA A 43 11.53 -13.67 -10.73
N SER A 44 11.29 -12.53 -11.39
CA SER A 44 10.90 -11.27 -10.76
C SER A 44 9.39 -11.14 -10.50
N VAL A 45 8.55 -11.84 -11.27
CA VAL A 45 7.08 -11.72 -11.18
C VAL A 45 6.49 -12.12 -9.82
N PRO A 46 6.87 -13.25 -9.18
CA PRO A 46 6.29 -13.68 -7.91
C PRO A 46 6.53 -12.70 -6.73
N PRO A 47 7.78 -12.23 -6.48
CA PRO A 47 8.04 -11.23 -5.44
C PRO A 47 7.25 -9.93 -5.66
N VAL A 48 7.17 -9.49 -6.92
CA VAL A 48 6.44 -8.27 -7.30
C VAL A 48 4.95 -8.41 -7.01
N PHE A 49 4.35 -9.58 -7.30
CA PHE A 49 2.93 -9.82 -7.05
C PHE A 49 2.57 -9.75 -5.56
N LEU A 50 3.37 -10.35 -4.68
CA LEU A 50 3.14 -10.25 -3.23
C LEU A 50 3.27 -8.81 -2.73
N PHE A 51 4.32 -8.12 -3.16
CA PHE A 51 4.57 -6.76 -2.74
C PHE A 51 3.41 -5.86 -3.18
N TYR A 52 2.91 -6.07 -4.40
CA TYR A 52 1.75 -5.37 -4.92
C TYR A 52 0.46 -5.68 -4.14
N ALA A 53 0.22 -6.94 -3.77
CA ALA A 53 -0.95 -7.32 -2.97
C ALA A 53 -0.92 -6.69 -1.58
N LYS A 54 0.25 -6.70 -0.90
CA LYS A 54 0.43 -6.05 0.41
C LYS A 54 0.28 -4.53 0.29
N TYR A 55 0.85 -3.94 -0.76
CA TYR A 55 0.72 -2.52 -1.06
C TYR A 55 -0.74 -2.12 -1.28
N ARG A 56 -1.49 -2.87 -2.09
CA ARG A 56 -2.91 -2.61 -2.36
C ARG A 56 -3.74 -2.66 -1.09
N LYS A 57 -3.52 -3.66 -0.23
CA LYS A 57 -4.22 -3.76 1.05
C LYS A 57 -3.90 -2.60 1.99
N ASN A 58 -2.63 -2.21 2.11
CA ASN A 58 -2.25 -1.06 2.93
C ASN A 58 -2.84 0.24 2.39
N LYS A 59 -2.87 0.41 1.07
CA LYS A 59 -3.49 1.56 0.41
C LYS A 59 -4.99 1.63 0.69
N GLU A 60 -5.69 0.50 0.63
CA GLU A 60 -7.12 0.43 0.99
C GLU A 60 -7.35 0.83 2.46
N ILE A 61 -6.49 0.39 3.38
CA ILE A 61 -6.54 0.81 4.78
C ILE A 61 -6.32 2.33 4.93
N GLU A 62 -5.37 2.92 4.19
CA GLU A 62 -5.15 4.37 4.19
C GLU A 62 -6.40 5.14 3.74
N GLU A 63 -7.00 4.74 2.62
CA GLU A 63 -8.19 5.38 2.04
C GLU A 63 -9.39 5.27 2.99
N GLN A 64 -9.63 4.08 3.56
CA GLN A 64 -10.73 3.86 4.51
C GLN A 64 -10.49 4.57 5.86
N PHE A 65 -9.23 4.81 6.23
CA PHE A 65 -8.91 5.53 7.47
C PHE A 65 -9.37 6.99 7.39
N ILE A 66 -9.25 7.64 6.23
CA ILE A 66 -9.79 8.99 6.01
C ILE A 66 -11.30 9.02 6.25
N VAL A 67 -12.01 8.03 5.71
CA VAL A 67 -13.46 7.89 5.84
C VAL A 67 -13.84 7.67 7.31
N PHE A 68 -13.15 6.76 8.01
CA PHE A 68 -13.35 6.51 9.43
C PHE A 68 -13.17 7.76 10.29
N ILE A 69 -12.08 8.51 10.08
CA ILE A 69 -11.81 9.74 10.86
C ILE A 69 -12.89 10.81 10.61
N ARG A 70 -13.37 10.94 9.37
CA ARG A 70 -14.47 11.85 9.05
C ARG A 70 -15.76 11.43 9.73
N ASP A 71 -16.16 10.15 9.62
CA ASP A 71 -17.39 9.64 10.24
C ASP A 71 -17.35 9.75 11.77
N LEU A 72 -16.18 9.52 12.37
CA LEU A 72 -15.97 9.69 13.81
C LEU A 72 -16.14 11.16 14.21
N ASN A 73 -15.55 12.08 13.44
CA ASN A 73 -15.69 13.51 13.66
C ASN A 73 -17.16 13.96 13.54
N ASP A 74 -17.87 13.50 12.51
CA ASP A 74 -19.29 13.82 12.28
C ASP A 74 -20.16 13.29 13.43
N SER A 75 -19.86 12.08 13.91
CA SER A 75 -20.57 11.48 15.06
C SER A 75 -20.33 12.29 16.34
N ILE A 76 -19.10 12.71 16.62
CA ILE A 76 -18.78 13.55 17.80
C ILE A 76 -19.44 14.93 17.68
N ASN A 77 -19.40 15.56 16.50
CA ASN A 77 -20.06 16.85 16.24
C ASN A 77 -21.58 16.77 16.35
N SER A 78 -22.19 15.60 16.14
CA SER A 78 -23.63 15.37 16.38
C SER A 78 -23.99 15.25 17.87
N GLY A 79 -23.00 15.35 18.77
CA GLY A 79 -23.18 15.27 20.21
C GLY A 79 -22.97 13.89 20.82
N MET A 80 -22.51 12.89 20.03
CA MET A 80 -22.15 11.58 20.58
C MET A 80 -20.88 11.68 21.43
N THR A 81 -20.84 10.93 22.53
CA THR A 81 -19.60 10.73 23.28
C THR A 81 -18.62 9.88 22.47
N LEU A 82 -17.31 10.01 22.74
CA LEU A 82 -16.27 9.30 21.99
C LEU A 82 -16.47 7.75 21.97
N PRO A 83 -16.80 7.07 23.08
CA PRO A 83 -17.08 5.64 23.06
C PRO A 83 -18.32 5.29 22.20
N LEU A 84 -19.38 6.12 22.30
CA LEU A 84 -20.60 5.90 21.52
C LEU A 84 -20.35 6.10 20.02
N ALA A 85 -19.58 7.13 19.65
CA ALA A 85 -19.18 7.42 18.28
C ALA A 85 -18.33 6.27 17.71
N LEU A 86 -17.39 5.72 18.49
CA LEU A 86 -16.58 4.56 18.08
C LEU A 86 -17.44 3.32 17.86
N ASN A 87 -18.38 3.04 18.77
CA ASN A 87 -19.32 1.92 18.62
C ASN A 87 -20.28 2.12 17.43
N HIS A 88 -20.64 3.36 17.12
CA HIS A 88 -21.40 3.68 15.91
C HIS A 88 -20.57 3.41 14.64
N CYS A 89 -19.32 3.87 14.61
CA CYS A 89 -18.41 3.61 13.50
C CYS A 89 -18.08 2.12 13.33
N SER A 90 -17.91 1.35 14.41
CA SER A 90 -17.57 -0.08 14.34
C SER A 90 -18.64 -0.94 13.64
N LYS A 91 -19.90 -0.48 13.65
CA LYS A 91 -21.00 -1.14 12.94
C LYS A 91 -20.97 -0.87 11.42
N ARG A 92 -20.19 0.10 10.97
CA ARG A 92 -20.04 0.44 9.55
C ARG A 92 -18.94 -0.40 8.88
N ASN A 93 -19.10 -0.67 7.59
CA ASN A 93 -18.12 -1.41 6.80
C ASN A 93 -17.05 -0.48 6.19
N TYR A 94 -15.81 -0.65 6.65
CA TYR A 94 -14.58 -0.02 6.16
C TYR A 94 -13.64 -1.01 5.46
N LEU A 95 -14.18 -2.09 4.89
CA LEU A 95 -13.43 -3.12 4.16
C LEU A 95 -12.24 -3.69 4.98
N SER A 96 -11.01 -3.62 4.45
CA SER A 96 -9.79 -4.07 5.14
C SER A 96 -9.51 -3.35 6.47
N LEU A 97 -10.12 -2.19 6.71
CA LEU A 97 -9.97 -1.43 7.95
C LEU A 97 -10.97 -1.84 9.05
N SER A 98 -12.13 -2.43 8.71
CA SER A 98 -13.22 -2.75 9.66
C SER A 98 -12.73 -3.54 10.88
N LYS A 99 -11.86 -4.54 10.65
CA LYS A 99 -11.27 -5.35 11.73
C LYS A 99 -10.58 -4.48 12.78
N TYR A 100 -9.85 -3.45 12.35
CA TYR A 100 -9.10 -2.59 13.24
C TYR A 100 -10.00 -1.58 13.96
N VAL A 101 -11.03 -1.06 13.29
CA VAL A 101 -12.03 -0.16 13.93
C VAL A 101 -12.78 -0.90 15.02
N ASN A 102 -13.18 -2.15 14.77
CA ASN A 102 -13.80 -2.99 15.79
C ASN A 102 -12.86 -3.25 16.97
N GLU A 103 -11.57 -3.44 16.70
CA GLU A 103 -10.56 -3.60 17.74
C GLU A 103 -10.39 -2.32 18.57
N ILE A 104 -10.40 -1.13 17.95
CA ILE A 104 -10.34 0.15 18.66
C ILE A 104 -11.57 0.34 19.54
N SER A 105 -12.78 0.13 18.99
CA SER A 105 -14.04 0.22 19.75
C SER A 105 -14.01 -0.71 20.95
N ALA A 106 -13.68 -1.99 20.75
CA ALA A 106 -13.58 -2.96 21.82
C ALA A 106 -12.55 -2.54 22.88
N GLN A 107 -11.37 -2.05 22.50
CA GLN A 107 -10.39 -1.59 23.49
C GLN A 107 -10.95 -0.43 24.34
N VAL A 108 -11.62 0.53 23.72
CA VAL A 108 -12.22 1.68 24.43
C VAL A 108 -13.39 1.26 25.32
N ASP A 109 -14.25 0.36 24.84
CA ASP A 109 -15.37 -0.19 25.61
C ASP A 109 -14.88 -0.96 26.86
N TRP A 110 -13.70 -1.55 26.79
CA TRP A 110 -13.02 -2.23 27.90
C TRP A 110 -12.21 -1.28 28.80
N GLY A 111 -12.37 0.04 28.64
CA GLY A 111 -11.74 1.06 29.48
C GLY A 111 -10.29 1.39 29.12
N ILE A 112 -9.77 0.90 27.99
CA ILE A 112 -8.45 1.31 27.49
C ILE A 112 -8.57 2.74 26.93
N PRO A 113 -7.67 3.68 27.30
CA PRO A 113 -7.70 5.04 26.76
C PRO A 113 -7.64 5.08 25.23
N PHE A 114 -8.45 5.93 24.63
CA PHE A 114 -8.58 6.06 23.17
C PHE A 114 -7.22 6.27 22.47
N GLU A 115 -6.32 7.05 23.08
CA GLU A 115 -5.02 7.34 22.50
C GLU A 115 -4.15 6.08 22.42
N LYS A 116 -4.26 5.21 23.42
CA LYS A 116 -3.54 3.93 23.46
C LYS A 116 -4.13 2.96 22.43
N ALA A 117 -5.44 2.91 22.31
CA ALA A 117 -6.12 2.07 21.31
C ALA A 117 -5.74 2.49 19.88
N LEU A 118 -5.76 3.79 19.60
CA LEU A 118 -5.40 4.34 18.29
C LEU A 118 -3.91 4.13 17.97
N LYS A 119 -3.03 4.28 18.96
CA LYS A 119 -1.59 3.98 18.82
C LYS A 119 -1.34 2.51 18.49
N ASN A 120 -1.95 1.59 19.23
CA ASN A 120 -1.87 0.15 18.98
C ASN A 120 -2.31 -0.20 17.55
N PHE A 121 -3.37 0.44 17.05
CA PHE A 121 -3.79 0.31 15.66
C PHE A 121 -2.69 0.79 14.70
N SER A 122 -2.16 1.99 14.89
CA SER A 122 -1.16 2.58 14.00
C SER A 122 0.13 1.77 13.90
N ASP A 123 0.53 1.08 14.98
CA ASP A 123 1.74 0.25 15.00
C ASP A 123 1.55 -1.06 14.22
N LYS A 124 0.31 -1.52 14.03
CA LYS A 124 -0.03 -2.67 13.19
C LYS A 124 -0.09 -2.32 11.70
N ILE A 125 -0.29 -1.05 11.36
CA ILE A 125 -0.43 -0.61 9.97
C ILE A 125 0.90 -0.12 9.41
N HIS A 126 1.31 -0.66 8.26
CA HIS A 126 2.51 -0.21 7.54
C HIS A 126 2.24 1.04 6.69
N SER A 127 1.75 2.11 7.31
CA SER A 127 1.53 3.41 6.64
C SER A 127 2.09 4.55 7.48
N LEU A 128 3.03 5.29 6.90
CA LEU A 128 3.59 6.48 7.53
C LEU A 128 2.57 7.62 7.65
N ALA A 129 1.64 7.73 6.69
CA ALA A 129 0.59 8.74 6.70
C ALA A 129 -0.38 8.52 7.87
N VAL A 130 -0.85 7.28 8.06
CA VAL A 130 -1.70 6.89 9.19
C VAL A 130 -0.96 7.06 10.51
N LYS A 131 0.30 6.62 10.61
CA LYS A 131 1.09 6.74 11.83
C LYS A 131 1.28 8.19 12.28
N ARG A 132 1.58 9.09 11.33
CA ARG A 132 1.70 10.54 11.60
C ARG A 132 0.36 11.12 12.05
N ALA A 133 -0.72 10.82 11.34
CA ALA A 133 -2.07 11.26 11.67
C ALA A 133 -2.48 10.84 13.08
N VAL A 134 -2.28 9.57 13.43
CA VAL A 134 -2.56 9.04 14.77
C VAL A 134 -1.74 9.75 15.84
N THR A 135 -0.44 9.95 15.61
CA THR A 135 0.44 10.64 16.57
C THR A 135 -0.10 12.03 16.88
N THR A 136 -0.44 12.83 15.85
CA THR A 136 -1.03 14.15 16.01
C THR A 136 -2.37 14.12 16.76
N ILE A 137 -3.26 13.19 16.42
CA ILE A 137 -4.55 13.04 17.13
C ILE A 137 -4.32 12.75 18.62
N THR A 138 -3.42 11.82 18.94
CA THR A 138 -3.13 11.45 20.33
C THR A 138 -2.45 12.56 21.12
N GLU A 139 -1.58 13.35 20.50
CA GLU A 139 -0.93 14.50 21.14
C GLU A 139 -1.96 15.58 21.45
N THR A 140 -2.81 15.96 20.49
CA THR A 140 -3.89 16.93 20.72
C THR A 140 -4.80 16.47 21.86
N TYR A 141 -5.22 15.20 21.84
CA TYR A 141 -6.12 14.67 22.85
C TYR A 141 -5.50 14.75 24.27
N LYS A 142 -4.21 14.42 24.40
CA LYS A 142 -3.49 14.50 25.69
C LYS A 142 -3.36 15.92 26.23
N VAL A 143 -3.14 16.91 25.36
CA VAL A 143 -3.00 18.31 25.79
C VAL A 143 -4.35 19.02 25.94
N GLY A 144 -5.48 18.31 25.78
CA GLY A 144 -6.82 18.86 25.91
C GLY A 144 -7.23 19.79 24.78
N GLY A 145 -6.59 19.68 23.61
CA GLY A 145 -6.97 20.44 22.43
C GLY A 145 -8.31 19.99 21.86
N LYS A 146 -8.87 20.78 20.93
CA LYS A 146 -10.13 20.44 20.25
C LYS A 146 -9.94 19.21 19.36
N LEU A 147 -10.38 18.05 19.85
CA LEU A 147 -10.26 16.77 19.14
C LEU A 147 -10.95 16.81 17.77
N THR A 148 -12.15 17.37 17.69
CA THR A 148 -12.94 17.47 16.46
C THR A 148 -12.23 18.27 15.38
N ASP A 149 -11.74 19.47 15.72
CA ASP A 149 -10.95 20.32 14.82
C ASP A 149 -9.70 19.58 14.32
N THR A 150 -9.07 18.78 15.18
CA THR A 150 -7.89 17.99 14.83
C THR A 150 -8.24 16.83 13.89
N LEU A 151 -9.31 16.07 14.18
CA LEU A 151 -9.79 15.00 13.30
C LEU A 151 -10.12 15.54 11.90
N GLU A 152 -10.77 16.71 11.83
CA GLU A 152 -11.11 17.38 10.58
C GLU A 152 -9.86 17.84 9.81
N ALA A 153 -8.90 18.47 10.50
CA ALA A 153 -7.63 18.89 9.91
C ALA A 153 -6.82 17.70 9.36
N ILE A 154 -6.79 16.59 10.11
CA ILE A 154 -6.13 15.35 9.69
C ILE A 154 -6.83 14.72 8.49
N SER A 155 -8.16 14.67 8.47
CA SER A 155 -8.92 14.17 7.33
C SER A 155 -8.58 14.96 6.06
N ARG A 156 -8.59 16.30 6.12
CA ARG A 156 -8.17 17.17 5.02
C ARG A 156 -6.74 16.93 4.59
N ALA A 157 -5.80 16.85 5.53
CA ALA A 157 -4.39 16.61 5.24
C ALA A 157 -4.18 15.27 4.52
N LEU A 158 -4.85 14.21 4.95
CA LEU A 158 -4.75 12.89 4.32
C LEU A 158 -5.36 12.88 2.92
N ILE A 159 -6.50 13.55 2.69
CA ILE A 159 -7.10 13.73 1.36
C ILE A 159 -6.11 14.45 0.42
N THR A 160 -5.47 15.52 0.89
CA THR A 160 -4.46 16.25 0.12
C THR A 160 -3.25 15.37 -0.19
N ILE A 161 -2.75 14.60 0.78
CA ILE A 161 -1.66 13.65 0.55
C ILE A 161 -2.06 12.59 -0.50
N GLU A 162 -3.27 12.06 -0.42
CA GLU A 162 -3.78 11.07 -1.39
C GLU A 162 -3.89 11.66 -2.79
N LYS A 163 -4.39 12.91 -2.90
CA LYS A 163 -4.45 13.65 -4.17
C LYS A 163 -3.06 13.83 -4.78
N ILE A 164 -2.08 14.28 -3.99
CA ILE A 164 -0.69 14.43 -4.44
C ILE A 164 -0.11 13.08 -4.89
N LYS A 165 -0.37 11.99 -4.15
CA LYS A 165 0.06 10.64 -4.55
C LYS A 165 -0.56 10.22 -5.89
N LYS A 166 -1.86 10.48 -6.09
CA LYS A 166 -2.58 10.18 -7.34
C LYS A 166 -2.00 10.97 -8.51
N GLU A 167 -1.82 12.28 -8.36
CA GLU A 167 -1.21 13.15 -9.37
C GLU A 167 0.20 12.71 -9.74
N ARG A 168 1.04 12.42 -8.73
CA ARG A 168 2.40 11.90 -8.95
C ARG A 168 2.37 10.58 -9.72
N SER A 169 1.48 9.66 -9.35
CA SER A 169 1.37 8.36 -10.03
C SER A 169 0.92 8.49 -11.48
N ALA A 170 0.01 9.42 -11.78
CA ALA A 170 -0.44 9.70 -13.14
C ALA A 170 0.68 10.34 -13.98
N SER A 171 1.41 11.31 -13.41
CA SER A 171 2.54 11.97 -14.07
C SER A 171 3.67 10.98 -14.40
N VAL A 172 4.08 10.16 -13.42
CA VAL A 172 5.10 9.12 -13.61
C VAL A 172 4.64 8.08 -14.64
N ARG A 173 3.37 7.67 -14.61
CA ARG A 173 2.82 6.72 -15.59
C ARG A 173 2.95 7.25 -17.02
N SER A 174 2.67 8.54 -17.23
CA SER A 174 2.83 9.17 -18.54
C SER A 174 4.29 9.11 -19.03
N GLN A 175 5.24 9.45 -18.17
CA GLN A 175 6.69 9.40 -18.50
C GLN A 175 7.17 7.99 -18.84
N VAL A 176 6.72 6.99 -18.09
CA VAL A 176 7.07 5.59 -18.33
C VAL A 176 6.55 5.13 -19.70
N VAL A 177 5.30 5.46 -20.05
CA VAL A 177 4.72 5.11 -21.36
C VAL A 177 5.52 5.72 -22.51
N THR A 178 5.89 7.01 -22.42
CA THR A 178 6.72 7.66 -23.45
C THR A 178 8.10 7.00 -23.57
N SER A 179 8.71 6.62 -22.45
CA SER A 179 10.02 5.95 -22.44
C SER A 179 9.96 4.59 -23.16
N TYR A 180 8.92 3.79 -22.90
CA TYR A 180 8.71 2.52 -23.62
C TYR A 180 8.41 2.74 -25.11
N MET A 181 7.67 3.79 -25.47
CA MET A 181 7.40 4.11 -26.88
C MET A 181 8.70 4.35 -27.66
N ILE A 182 9.63 5.14 -27.10
CA ILE A 182 10.95 5.40 -27.71
C ILE A 182 11.75 4.10 -27.85
N TYR A 183 11.76 3.26 -26.81
CA TYR A 183 12.45 1.95 -26.85
C TYR A 183 11.92 1.05 -27.98
N PHE A 184 10.60 0.96 -28.15
CA PHE A 184 10.01 0.17 -29.24
C PHE A 184 10.35 0.71 -30.63
N VAL A 185 10.35 2.05 -30.79
CA VAL A 185 10.77 2.68 -32.05
C VAL A 185 12.25 2.35 -32.36
N PHE A 186 13.13 2.38 -31.36
CA PHE A 186 14.54 1.99 -31.52
C PHE A 186 14.70 0.54 -31.96
N ILE A 187 13.99 -0.39 -31.32
CA ILE A 187 14.00 -1.81 -31.73
C ILE A 187 13.53 -1.97 -33.17
N PHE A 188 12.43 -1.29 -33.53
CA PHE A 188 11.87 -1.36 -34.88
C PHE A 188 12.89 -0.92 -35.94
N ILE A 189 13.58 0.21 -35.71
CA ILE A 189 14.63 0.70 -36.63
C ILE A 189 15.79 -0.30 -36.74
N LEU A 190 16.24 -0.86 -35.61
CA LEU A 190 17.35 -1.82 -35.60
C LEU A 190 17.02 -3.07 -36.43
N VAL A 191 15.81 -3.61 -36.29
CA VAL A 191 15.34 -4.78 -37.06
C VAL A 191 15.18 -4.46 -38.55
N VAL A 192 14.72 -3.26 -38.90
CA VAL A 192 14.55 -2.84 -40.31
C VAL A 192 15.90 -2.55 -40.99
N MET A 193 16.90 -2.10 -40.23
CA MET A 193 18.23 -1.75 -40.76
C MET A 193 19.16 -2.97 -40.92
N GLN A 194 18.82 -4.10 -40.30
CA GLN A 194 19.57 -5.36 -40.40
C GLN A 194 19.07 -6.21 -41.57
#